data_AF-A0A969KHN4-F1
#
_entry.id   AF-A0A969KHN4-F1
#
_cell.length_a   1.000
_cell.length_b   1.000
_cell.length_c   1.000
_cell.angle_alpha   90.00
_cell.angle_beta   90.00
_cell.angle_gamma   90.00
#
_symmetry.space_group_name_H-M   'P 1'
#
loop_
_entity.id
_entity.type
_entity.pdbx_description
1 polymer ?
#
loop_
_entity_poly.entity_id
_entity_poly.type
_entity_poly.pdbx_seq_one_letter_code
_entity_poly.pdbx_strand_id
1 'polypeptide(L)'
;MKKLRYIVVLLCLPVFLIGQGAAVEFGKNRVQYHDFKWWQYESENFITYWYDGGMSIGQSVVQMAELDYEEIRSILEYRINDKIEILVYTDLTDLKQSNVGNDETFMNISGTTKIVENKIFVYFDGNHVNLRKQIRQGTAQVLLNNMMFGVNLQEIVQNAVLLNLSAWFTNGLVNFVGEDVSGQNGWNSTLDNRLKDLIISGKINSFDDLVAVDETFAGHAFWYFVAQNYGKSTVSNLLYLARINRSVESGFLYVLGSTYTEITSNWFRFYQQRYLSDGTDRIAMAEDKFVTYKNKKNIPITQLKISPNGKYVAYVQNEIGKYKIFVQNVETGERTVIKKDGNRNVFQATDYNYPLLSWTADNQMLGVVFEQRDVIKLMTYNLDSKKSEIDNFPPRYDRILSIDFYDNRQMVMSALEDGYSDIYVYDIKTKGAKQITKDYHDDLKPAFVKIDGRKGIVFASNRTDSLLMTEK
;
A
#
# COMPACT_ATOMS: atom_id res chain seq x y z
N MET A 1 -51.42 42.06 -50.91
CA MET A 1 -50.99 41.90 -49.50
C MET A 1 -50.95 40.43 -49.04
N LYS A 2 -50.40 39.49 -49.82
CA LYS A 2 -50.28 38.06 -49.44
C LYS A 2 -48.83 37.53 -49.40
N LYS A 3 -47.83 38.35 -49.78
CA LYS A 3 -46.40 37.96 -49.73
C LYS A 3 -45.65 38.44 -48.47
N LEU A 4 -46.27 39.25 -47.61
CA LEU A 4 -45.63 39.80 -46.41
C LEU A 4 -45.85 38.97 -45.13
N ARG A 5 -46.73 37.96 -45.17
CA ARG A 5 -47.05 37.13 -43.99
C ARG A 5 -46.07 35.96 -43.77
N TYR A 6 -45.29 35.56 -44.77
CA TYR A 6 -44.33 34.46 -44.62
C TYR A 6 -42.94 34.92 -44.14
N ILE A 7 -42.63 36.22 -44.23
CA ILE A 7 -41.32 36.76 -43.82
C ILE A 7 -41.28 37.02 -42.31
N VAL A 8 -42.43 37.28 -41.67
CA VAL A 8 -42.51 37.53 -40.22
C VAL A 8 -42.51 36.23 -39.40
N VAL A 9 -42.96 35.11 -39.97
CA VAL A 9 -42.93 33.80 -39.28
C VAL A 9 -41.52 33.19 -39.26
N LEU A 10 -40.64 33.59 -40.18
CA LEU A 10 -39.24 33.13 -40.19
C LEU A 10 -38.35 33.88 -39.18
N LEU A 11 -38.84 34.97 -38.56
CA LEU A 11 -38.07 35.83 -37.67
C LEU A 11 -38.37 35.60 -36.17
N CYS A 12 -39.24 34.65 -35.84
CA CYS A 12 -39.61 34.31 -34.45
C CYS A 12 -39.31 32.87 -34.04
N LEU A 13 -38.48 32.14 -34.80
CA LEU A 13 -37.90 30.88 -34.33
C LEU A 13 -36.65 31.21 -33.51
N PRO A 14 -36.66 31.00 -32.17
CA PRO A 14 -35.43 31.09 -31.40
C PRO A 14 -34.56 29.93 -31.86
N VAL A 15 -33.56 30.23 -32.69
CA VAL A 15 -32.46 29.31 -32.93
C VAL A 15 -31.71 29.23 -31.60
N PHE A 16 -32.00 28.21 -30.80
CA PHE A 16 -31.11 27.77 -29.75
C PHE A 16 -29.84 27.26 -30.45
N LEU A 17 -28.91 28.18 -30.72
CA LEU A 17 -27.52 27.85 -30.94
C LEU A 17 -27.01 27.27 -29.61
N ILE A 18 -27.12 25.95 -29.46
CA ILE A 18 -26.34 25.22 -28.48
C ILE A 18 -24.90 25.33 -28.99
N GLY A 19 -24.19 26.36 -28.52
CA GLY A 19 -22.75 26.42 -28.71
C GLY A 19 -22.17 25.12 -28.18
N GLN A 20 -21.39 24.43 -29.01
CA GLN A 20 -20.52 23.35 -28.55
C GLN A 20 -19.41 23.98 -27.72
N GLY A 21 -19.75 24.46 -26.52
CA GLY A 21 -18.76 24.66 -25.48
C GLY A 21 -18.29 23.27 -25.09
N ALA A 22 -17.03 22.94 -25.39
CA ALA A 22 -16.38 21.86 -24.68
C ALA A 22 -16.49 22.20 -23.19
N ALA A 23 -17.33 21.46 -22.46
CA ALA A 23 -17.33 21.46 -21.02
C ALA A 23 -16.00 20.82 -20.60
N VAL A 24 -14.93 21.59 -20.65
CA VAL A 24 -13.67 21.21 -20.04
C VAL A 24 -13.89 21.42 -18.56
N GLU A 25 -13.97 20.33 -17.79
CA GLU A 25 -13.95 20.39 -16.33
C GLU A 25 -12.60 20.99 -15.90
N PHE A 26 -12.59 22.30 -15.70
CA PHE A 26 -11.42 23.03 -15.27
C PHE A 26 -11.14 22.70 -13.80
N GLY A 27 -10.05 21.99 -13.52
CA GLY A 27 -9.55 21.78 -12.15
C GLY A 27 -9.24 20.34 -11.70
N LYS A 28 -9.26 19.33 -12.57
CA LYS A 28 -9.08 17.92 -12.17
C LYS A 28 -7.67 17.32 -12.37
N ASN A 29 -6.75 18.04 -13.03
CA ASN A 29 -5.38 17.56 -13.19
C ASN A 29 -4.61 17.66 -11.87
N ARG A 30 -3.94 16.57 -11.51
CA ARG A 30 -3.03 16.52 -10.38
C ARG A 30 -1.82 17.41 -10.66
N VAL A 31 -1.29 18.02 -9.60
CA VAL A 31 -0.08 18.82 -9.68
C VAL A 31 1.09 17.88 -10.00
N GLN A 32 1.74 18.11 -11.13
CA GLN A 32 2.91 17.37 -11.59
C GLN A 32 4.18 18.18 -11.30
N TYR A 33 5.16 17.49 -10.74
CA TYR A 33 6.51 17.91 -10.44
C TYR A 33 7.52 17.18 -11.35
N HIS A 34 7.19 15.98 -11.85
CA HIS A 34 7.96 15.22 -12.85
C HIS A 34 7.32 15.24 -14.26
N ASP A 35 8.17 15.19 -15.29
CA ASP A 35 7.77 14.91 -16.68
C ASP A 35 8.07 13.45 -16.99
N PHE A 36 7.04 12.68 -17.39
CA PHE A 36 7.16 11.24 -17.57
C PHE A 36 7.43 10.89 -19.02
N LYS A 37 8.69 10.57 -19.34
CA LYS A 37 9.05 9.94 -20.61
C LYS A 37 9.00 8.42 -20.46
N TRP A 38 8.05 7.78 -21.11
CA TRP A 38 7.82 6.34 -20.96
C TRP A 38 8.63 5.51 -21.96
N TRP A 39 9.26 4.45 -21.46
CA TRP A 39 9.80 3.31 -22.19
C TRP A 39 8.97 2.06 -21.88
N GLN A 40 9.14 1.00 -22.67
CA GLN A 40 8.41 -0.25 -22.46
C GLN A 40 9.29 -1.48 -22.58
N TYR A 41 8.97 -2.49 -21.77
CA TYR A 41 9.30 -3.89 -22.01
C TYR A 41 8.03 -4.63 -22.45
N GLU A 42 8.16 -5.52 -23.41
CA GLU A 42 7.04 -6.35 -23.87
C GLU A 42 7.42 -7.83 -23.74
N SER A 43 6.55 -8.60 -23.10
CA SER A 43 6.69 -10.04 -22.89
C SER A 43 5.45 -10.78 -23.42
N GLU A 44 5.26 -12.05 -23.07
CA GLU A 44 4.16 -12.87 -23.60
C GLU A 44 2.79 -12.35 -23.13
N ASN A 45 2.65 -12.10 -21.83
CA ASN A 45 1.39 -11.75 -21.18
C ASN A 45 1.32 -10.27 -20.75
N PHE A 46 2.43 -9.54 -20.77
CA PHE A 46 2.49 -8.17 -20.23
C PHE A 46 3.17 -7.15 -21.15
N ILE A 47 2.80 -5.88 -20.98
CA ILE A 47 3.54 -4.71 -21.45
C ILE A 47 3.87 -3.86 -20.22
N THR A 48 5.15 -3.71 -19.90
CA THR A 48 5.61 -2.97 -18.71
C THR A 48 6.19 -1.62 -19.10
N TYR A 49 5.51 -0.54 -18.73
CA TYR A 49 5.94 0.84 -18.92
C TYR A 49 6.73 1.36 -17.72
N TRP A 50 7.83 2.06 -17.97
CA TRP A 50 8.68 2.69 -16.95
C TRP A 50 9.24 4.02 -17.47
N TYR A 51 9.76 4.88 -16.59
CA TYR A 51 10.35 6.18 -16.94
C TYR A 51 11.73 6.37 -16.27
N ASP A 52 12.33 7.55 -16.44
CA ASP A 52 13.67 7.90 -15.97
C ASP A 52 13.96 7.40 -14.54
N GLY A 53 15.10 6.73 -14.34
CA GLY A 53 15.48 6.10 -13.06
C GLY A 53 14.77 4.76 -12.75
N GLY A 54 13.67 4.45 -13.44
CA GLY A 54 12.83 3.27 -13.21
C GLY A 54 13.19 2.01 -14.03
N MET A 55 14.26 2.02 -14.83
CA MET A 55 14.60 0.91 -15.73
C MET A 55 14.80 -0.42 -14.98
N SER A 56 15.57 -0.41 -13.88
CA SER A 56 15.84 -1.57 -13.03
C SER A 56 14.56 -2.13 -12.42
N ILE A 57 13.68 -1.25 -11.91
CA ILE A 57 12.37 -1.61 -11.37
C ILE A 57 11.51 -2.24 -12.48
N GLY A 58 11.47 -1.62 -13.67
CA GLY A 58 10.73 -2.13 -14.83
C GLY A 58 11.20 -3.53 -15.26
N GLN A 59 12.51 -3.80 -15.20
CA GLN A 59 13.07 -5.13 -15.45
C GLN A 59 12.60 -6.15 -14.41
N SER A 60 12.66 -5.81 -13.12
CA SER A 60 12.14 -6.67 -12.06
C SER A 60 10.64 -6.93 -12.23
N VAL A 61 9.86 -5.90 -12.58
CA VAL A 61 8.40 -6.01 -12.76
C VAL A 61 8.05 -6.98 -13.87
N VAL A 62 8.62 -6.83 -15.08
CA VAL A 62 8.29 -7.72 -16.21
C VAL A 62 8.65 -9.18 -15.91
N GLN A 63 9.78 -9.40 -15.23
CA GLN A 63 10.21 -10.75 -14.84
C GLN A 63 9.29 -11.37 -13.78
N MET A 64 8.96 -10.61 -12.73
CA MET A 64 8.06 -11.08 -11.65
C MET A 64 6.64 -11.32 -12.16
N ALA A 65 6.14 -10.45 -13.05
CA ALA A 65 4.81 -10.59 -13.63
C ALA A 65 4.68 -11.90 -14.41
N GLU A 66 5.63 -12.20 -15.30
CA GLU A 66 5.63 -13.45 -16.08
C GLU A 66 5.84 -14.69 -15.20
N LEU A 67 6.75 -14.61 -14.22
CA LEU A 67 7.01 -15.72 -13.30
C LEU A 67 5.75 -16.13 -12.53
N ASP A 68 4.95 -15.14 -12.11
CA ASP A 68 3.81 -15.35 -11.23
C ASP A 68 2.50 -15.60 -11.96
N TYR A 69 2.42 -15.22 -13.23
CA TYR A 69 1.18 -15.24 -14.00
C TYR A 69 0.50 -16.60 -14.02
N GLU A 70 1.27 -17.67 -14.22
CA GLU A 70 0.76 -19.05 -14.27
C GLU A 70 0.11 -19.50 -12.96
N GLU A 71 0.69 -19.11 -11.82
CA GLU A 71 0.14 -19.44 -10.51
C GLU A 71 -1.18 -18.69 -10.27
N ILE A 72 -1.22 -17.39 -10.57
CA ILE A 72 -2.44 -16.56 -10.46
C ILE A 72 -3.54 -17.11 -11.36
N ARG A 73 -3.18 -17.47 -12.61
CA ARG A 73 -4.08 -18.08 -13.59
C ARG A 73 -4.65 -19.39 -13.09
N SER A 74 -3.83 -20.21 -12.45
CA SER A 74 -4.23 -21.49 -11.87
C SER A 74 -5.20 -21.33 -10.70
N ILE A 75 -4.97 -20.36 -9.80
CA ILE A 75 -5.88 -20.10 -8.66
C ILE A 75 -7.27 -19.64 -9.14
N LEU A 76 -7.31 -18.80 -10.17
CA LEU A 76 -8.56 -18.26 -10.71
C LEU A 76 -9.20 -19.15 -11.79
N GLU A 77 -8.45 -20.11 -12.34
CA GLU A 77 -8.80 -20.94 -13.50
C GLU A 77 -9.36 -20.12 -14.69
N TYR A 78 -8.77 -18.95 -14.94
CA TYR A 78 -9.24 -18.01 -15.96
C TYR A 78 -8.10 -17.44 -16.79
N ARG A 79 -8.30 -17.31 -18.11
CA ARG A 79 -7.31 -16.79 -19.07
C ARG A 79 -7.90 -15.63 -19.87
N ILE A 80 -7.06 -14.63 -20.12
CA ILE A 80 -7.33 -13.54 -21.06
C ILE A 80 -6.48 -13.68 -22.33
N ASN A 81 -6.93 -13.07 -23.42
CA ASN A 81 -6.21 -13.05 -24.70
C ASN A 81 -5.35 -11.79 -24.87
N ASP A 82 -5.74 -10.69 -24.25
CA ASP A 82 -5.00 -9.43 -24.31
C ASP A 82 -3.88 -9.39 -23.27
N LYS A 83 -2.84 -8.62 -23.57
CA LYS A 83 -1.76 -8.36 -22.62
C LYS A 83 -2.21 -7.41 -21.54
N ILE A 84 -1.69 -7.62 -20.34
CA ILE A 84 -1.88 -6.72 -19.20
C ILE A 84 -0.81 -5.63 -19.26
N GLU A 85 -1.23 -4.38 -19.22
CA GLU A 85 -0.31 -3.25 -19.18
C GLU A 85 0.06 -2.93 -17.73
N ILE A 86 1.34 -2.75 -17.41
CA ILE A 86 1.81 -2.37 -16.08
C ILE A 86 2.56 -1.05 -16.17
N LEU A 87 2.08 -0.01 -15.49
CA LEU A 87 2.77 1.26 -15.33
C LEU A 87 3.55 1.26 -14.02
N VAL A 88 4.86 1.38 -14.13
CA VAL A 88 5.80 1.30 -13.01
C VAL A 88 6.24 2.70 -12.61
N TYR A 89 6.04 3.03 -11.34
CA TYR A 89 6.51 4.27 -10.71
C TYR A 89 7.68 3.99 -9.75
N THR A 90 8.69 4.85 -9.78
CA THR A 90 9.86 4.78 -8.90
C THR A 90 9.48 4.91 -7.43
N ASP A 91 8.43 5.68 -7.13
CA ASP A 91 7.87 5.81 -5.79
C ASP A 91 6.36 6.16 -5.80
N LEU A 92 5.78 6.23 -4.58
CA LEU A 92 4.37 6.49 -4.36
C LEU A 92 3.97 7.95 -4.61
N THR A 93 4.88 8.91 -4.45
CA THR A 93 4.66 10.33 -4.77
C THR A 93 4.47 10.49 -6.28
N ASP A 94 5.30 9.83 -7.09
CA ASP A 94 5.18 9.81 -8.56
C ASP A 94 3.85 9.23 -9.04
N LEU A 95 3.42 8.09 -8.45
CA LEU A 95 2.11 7.53 -8.73
C LEU A 95 0.97 8.51 -8.38
N LYS A 96 1.11 9.29 -7.30
CA LYS A 96 0.10 10.26 -6.88
C LYS A 96 0.02 11.47 -7.80
N GLN A 97 1.12 11.92 -8.40
CA GLN A 97 1.11 13.04 -9.33
C GLN A 97 0.71 12.65 -10.77
N SER A 98 0.75 11.36 -11.10
CA SER A 98 0.32 10.88 -12.42
C SER A 98 -1.15 11.19 -12.70
N ASN A 99 -1.39 11.74 -13.90
CA ASN A 99 -2.73 11.98 -14.45
C ASN A 99 -3.24 10.79 -15.29
N VAL A 100 -2.46 9.71 -15.43
CA VAL A 100 -2.89 8.53 -16.17
C VAL A 100 -4.00 7.82 -15.39
N GLY A 101 -5.13 7.58 -16.05
CA GLY A 101 -6.29 6.94 -15.45
C GLY A 101 -7.08 7.83 -14.48
N ASN A 102 -7.07 9.16 -14.65
CA ASN A 102 -7.80 10.09 -13.77
C ASN A 102 -9.32 10.15 -14.01
N ASP A 103 -9.87 9.27 -14.85
CA ASP A 103 -11.32 9.16 -15.04
C ASP A 103 -11.97 8.69 -13.73
N GLU A 104 -12.94 9.47 -13.25
CA GLU A 104 -13.64 9.32 -11.96
C GLU A 104 -14.47 8.03 -11.85
N THR A 105 -14.58 7.27 -12.94
CA THR A 105 -15.46 6.11 -13.04
C THR A 105 -15.01 4.91 -12.19
N PHE A 106 -13.77 4.88 -11.70
CA PHE A 106 -13.24 3.78 -10.89
C PHE A 106 -12.43 4.31 -9.69
N MET A 107 -13.07 4.31 -8.52
CA MET A 107 -12.50 4.77 -7.25
C MET A 107 -11.41 3.81 -6.75
N ASN A 108 -10.26 4.37 -6.36
CA ASN A 108 -9.30 3.68 -5.50
C ASN A 108 -9.89 3.56 -4.10
N ILE A 109 -10.11 2.34 -3.61
CA ILE A 109 -10.40 2.09 -2.20
C ILE A 109 -9.21 1.37 -1.59
N SER A 110 -8.51 2.08 -0.70
CA SER A 110 -7.66 1.54 0.37
C SER A 110 -6.54 0.56 -0.05
N GLY A 111 -5.49 1.10 -0.69
CA GLY A 111 -4.18 0.43 -0.76
C GLY A 111 -4.03 -0.67 -1.82
N THR A 112 -5.01 -0.85 -2.68
CA THR A 112 -4.91 -1.69 -3.88
C THR A 112 -4.49 -0.86 -5.10
N THR A 113 -3.83 -1.50 -6.05
CA THR A 113 -3.44 -0.93 -7.34
C THR A 113 -4.67 -0.43 -8.11
N LYS A 114 -4.65 0.81 -8.61
CA LYS A 114 -5.70 1.33 -9.52
C LYS A 114 -5.72 0.48 -10.79
N ILE A 115 -6.89 0.22 -11.34
CA ILE A 115 -7.01 -0.42 -12.66
C ILE A 115 -7.93 0.39 -13.56
N VAL A 116 -7.48 0.61 -14.78
CA VAL A 116 -8.27 1.19 -15.87
C VAL A 116 -8.17 0.22 -17.03
N GLU A 117 -9.26 -0.51 -17.32
CA GLU A 117 -9.26 -1.62 -18.29
C GLU A 117 -8.32 -2.76 -17.86
N ASN A 118 -7.30 -3.08 -18.66
CA ASN A 118 -6.25 -4.06 -18.40
C ASN A 118 -4.93 -3.41 -17.90
N LYS A 119 -4.99 -2.16 -17.39
CA LYS A 119 -3.81 -1.41 -16.90
C LYS A 119 -3.68 -1.54 -15.39
N ILE A 120 -2.50 -1.89 -14.92
CA ILE A 120 -2.09 -2.00 -13.52
C ILE A 120 -1.09 -0.87 -13.22
N PHE A 121 -1.20 -0.25 -12.06
CA PHE A 121 -0.31 0.83 -11.62
C PHE A 121 0.46 0.40 -10.36
N VAL A 122 1.76 0.14 -10.49
CA VAL A 122 2.60 -0.29 -9.36
C VAL A 122 3.64 0.78 -9.02
N TYR A 123 4.03 0.88 -7.76
CA TYR A 123 5.12 1.74 -7.33
C TYR A 123 6.13 0.96 -6.51
N PHE A 124 7.40 1.38 -6.55
CA PHE A 124 8.43 0.78 -5.72
C PHE A 124 8.54 1.50 -4.37
N ASP A 125 8.60 0.72 -3.29
CA ASP A 125 8.83 1.24 -1.93
C ASP A 125 10.18 0.78 -1.36
N GLY A 126 11.08 0.32 -2.24
CA GLY A 126 12.38 -0.22 -1.88
C GLY A 126 12.37 -1.71 -1.52
N ASN A 127 11.22 -2.38 -1.54
CA ASN A 127 11.09 -3.80 -1.23
C ASN A 127 10.44 -4.56 -2.40
N HIS A 128 11.21 -5.43 -3.04
CA HIS A 128 10.73 -6.22 -4.18
C HIS A 128 9.63 -7.22 -3.81
N VAL A 129 9.53 -7.65 -2.54
CA VAL A 129 8.41 -8.48 -2.07
C VAL A 129 7.09 -7.69 -2.12
N ASN A 130 7.13 -6.41 -1.71
CA ASN A 130 5.96 -5.54 -1.77
C ASN A 130 5.59 -5.19 -3.22
N LEU A 131 6.60 -4.97 -4.07
CA LEU A 131 6.40 -4.75 -5.50
C LEU A 131 5.75 -5.96 -6.17
N ARG A 132 6.28 -7.17 -5.92
CA ARG A 132 5.72 -8.43 -6.43
C ARG A 132 4.27 -8.61 -5.97
N LYS A 133 3.98 -8.33 -4.70
CA LYS A 133 2.60 -8.35 -4.18
C LYS A 133 1.68 -7.41 -4.96
N GLN A 134 2.08 -6.16 -5.24
CA GLN A 134 1.28 -5.21 -6.03
C GLN A 134 1.01 -5.73 -7.45
N ILE A 135 2.01 -6.34 -8.10
CA ILE A 135 1.88 -6.95 -9.43
C ILE A 135 0.85 -8.09 -9.37
N ARG A 136 0.99 -9.01 -8.41
CA ARG A 136 0.06 -10.14 -8.25
C ARG A 136 -1.36 -9.69 -7.99
N GLN A 137 -1.54 -8.71 -7.10
CA GLN A 137 -2.85 -8.11 -6.81
C GLN A 137 -3.47 -7.47 -8.05
N GLY A 138 -2.68 -6.67 -8.78
CA GLY A 138 -3.13 -6.08 -10.04
C GLY A 138 -3.57 -7.12 -11.06
N THR A 139 -2.73 -8.14 -11.29
CA THR A 139 -3.01 -9.22 -12.24
C THR A 139 -4.25 -10.01 -11.84
N ALA A 140 -4.35 -10.39 -10.57
CA ALA A 140 -5.52 -11.09 -10.04
C ALA A 140 -6.80 -10.26 -10.21
N GLN A 141 -6.73 -8.95 -9.98
CA GLN A 141 -7.87 -8.05 -10.16
C GLN A 141 -8.27 -7.89 -11.63
N VAL A 142 -7.31 -7.79 -12.57
CA VAL A 142 -7.62 -7.78 -14.02
C VAL A 142 -8.32 -9.07 -14.42
N LEU A 143 -7.77 -10.23 -14.03
CA LEU A 143 -8.35 -11.53 -14.37
C LEU A 143 -9.74 -11.71 -13.73
N LEU A 144 -9.90 -11.34 -12.46
CA LEU A 144 -11.18 -11.41 -11.75
C LEU A 144 -12.23 -10.49 -12.39
N ASN A 145 -11.87 -9.25 -12.75
CA ASN A 145 -12.80 -8.33 -13.38
C ASN A 145 -13.27 -8.85 -14.74
N ASN A 146 -12.35 -9.31 -15.57
CA ASN A 146 -12.67 -9.93 -16.87
C ASN A 146 -13.52 -11.20 -16.69
N MET A 147 -13.23 -12.03 -15.69
CA MET A 147 -14.00 -13.23 -15.37
C MET A 147 -15.44 -12.89 -14.95
N MET A 148 -15.63 -11.92 -14.05
CA MET A 148 -16.93 -11.66 -13.42
C MET A 148 -17.83 -10.75 -14.26
N PHE A 149 -17.26 -9.76 -14.93
CA PHE A 149 -18.02 -8.71 -15.64
C PHE A 149 -17.91 -8.78 -17.16
N GLY A 150 -16.94 -9.51 -17.71
CA GLY A 150 -16.68 -9.57 -19.15
C GLY A 150 -15.69 -8.49 -19.60
N VAL A 151 -15.35 -8.53 -20.89
CA VAL A 151 -14.27 -7.70 -21.47
C VAL A 151 -14.82 -6.41 -22.10
N ASN A 152 -16.01 -6.47 -22.69
CA ASN A 152 -16.61 -5.31 -23.36
C ASN A 152 -17.54 -4.50 -22.44
N LEU A 153 -17.65 -3.19 -22.69
CA LEU A 153 -18.40 -2.26 -21.84
C LEU A 153 -19.89 -2.66 -21.68
N GLN A 154 -20.50 -3.22 -22.73
CA GLN A 154 -21.90 -3.64 -22.70
C GLN A 154 -22.11 -4.82 -21.74
N GLU A 155 -21.24 -5.83 -21.78
CA GLU A 155 -21.24 -6.96 -20.84
C GLU A 155 -20.99 -6.49 -19.41
N ILE A 156 -20.01 -5.59 -19.21
CA ILE A 156 -19.68 -5.05 -17.89
C ILE A 156 -20.90 -4.37 -17.27
N VAL A 157 -21.57 -3.48 -18.01
CA VAL A 157 -22.77 -2.79 -17.54
C VAL A 157 -23.90 -3.77 -17.24
N GLN A 158 -24.11 -4.77 -18.10
CA GLN A 158 -25.15 -5.77 -17.90
C GLN A 158 -24.88 -6.64 -16.66
N ASN A 159 -23.65 -7.10 -16.48
CA ASN A 159 -23.27 -7.98 -15.37
C ASN A 159 -23.20 -7.23 -14.03
N ALA A 160 -22.75 -5.98 -14.01
CA ALA A 160 -22.71 -5.16 -12.80
C ALA A 160 -24.10 -4.93 -12.18
N VAL A 161 -25.15 -4.88 -13.00
CA VAL A 161 -26.54 -4.77 -12.52
C VAL A 161 -27.06 -6.10 -11.97
N LEU A 162 -26.58 -7.22 -12.53
CA LEU A 162 -27.12 -8.55 -12.27
C LEU A 162 -26.35 -9.34 -11.21
N LEU A 163 -25.13 -8.89 -10.88
CA LEU A 163 -24.22 -9.55 -9.96
C LEU A 163 -23.72 -8.55 -8.92
N ASN A 164 -24.28 -8.62 -7.71
CA ASN A 164 -23.85 -7.79 -6.59
C ASN A 164 -22.82 -8.55 -5.74
N LEU A 165 -21.53 -8.37 -6.02
CA LEU A 165 -20.45 -8.91 -5.20
C LEU A 165 -20.04 -7.90 -4.14
N SER A 166 -19.93 -8.35 -2.89
CA SER A 166 -19.36 -7.52 -1.84
C SER A 166 -17.86 -7.25 -2.09
N ALA A 167 -17.39 -6.11 -1.57
CA ALA A 167 -15.97 -5.76 -1.64
C ALA A 167 -15.09 -6.75 -0.85
N TRP A 168 -15.57 -7.29 0.28
CA TRP A 168 -14.83 -8.35 0.98
C TRP A 168 -14.58 -9.57 0.09
N PHE A 169 -15.57 -9.96 -0.74
CA PHE A 169 -15.45 -11.15 -1.59
C PHE A 169 -14.40 -10.95 -2.69
N THR A 170 -14.47 -9.81 -3.38
CA THR A 170 -13.59 -9.48 -4.51
C THR A 170 -12.21 -8.97 -4.06
N ASN A 171 -12.16 -7.87 -3.32
CA ASN A 171 -10.89 -7.27 -2.85
C ASN A 171 -10.14 -8.22 -1.90
N GLY A 172 -10.86 -8.98 -1.07
CA GLY A 172 -10.27 -9.97 -0.21
C GLY A 172 -9.61 -11.11 -0.98
N LEU A 173 -10.23 -11.58 -2.08
CA LEU A 173 -9.62 -12.59 -2.95
C LEU A 173 -8.34 -12.06 -3.58
N VAL A 174 -8.42 -10.86 -4.14
CA VAL A 174 -7.26 -10.20 -4.77
C VAL A 174 -6.11 -10.04 -3.78
N ASN A 175 -6.41 -9.68 -2.52
CA ASN A 175 -5.39 -9.59 -1.48
C ASN A 175 -4.81 -10.95 -1.11
N PHE A 176 -5.64 -11.99 -1.02
CA PHE A 176 -5.19 -13.36 -0.78
C PHE A 176 -4.26 -13.86 -1.89
N VAL A 177 -4.65 -13.74 -3.16
CA VAL A 177 -3.83 -14.12 -4.32
C VAL A 177 -2.54 -13.31 -4.40
N GLY A 178 -2.62 -12.03 -4.06
CA GLY A 178 -1.49 -11.13 -3.96
C GLY A 178 -0.44 -11.56 -2.93
N GLU A 179 -0.89 -12.07 -1.79
CA GLU A 179 -0.05 -12.55 -0.69
C GLU A 179 0.47 -13.97 -0.89
N ASP A 180 -0.22 -14.80 -1.69
CA ASP A 180 0.13 -16.20 -1.97
C ASP A 180 1.32 -16.28 -2.93
N VAL A 181 2.48 -15.79 -2.50
CA VAL A 181 3.75 -15.85 -3.23
C VAL A 181 4.41 -17.19 -2.93
N SER A 182 4.90 -17.90 -3.96
CA SER A 182 5.52 -19.24 -3.85
C SER A 182 6.28 -19.49 -2.52
N GLY A 183 5.69 -20.30 -1.64
CA GLY A 183 6.23 -20.65 -0.31
C GLY A 183 5.57 -19.94 0.89
N GLN A 184 4.83 -18.87 0.66
CA GLN A 184 3.98 -18.18 1.64
C GLN A 184 2.52 -18.46 1.26
N ASN A 185 1.82 -19.33 1.98
CA ASN A 185 0.47 -19.81 1.63
C ASN A 185 -0.65 -18.74 1.75
N GLY A 186 -0.43 -17.52 1.26
CA GLY A 186 -1.37 -16.40 1.30
C GLY A 186 -1.63 -15.85 2.70
N TRP A 187 -0.76 -16.14 3.68
CA TRP A 187 -0.94 -15.72 5.08
C TRP A 187 0.42 -15.50 5.75
N ASN A 188 0.56 -14.38 6.45
CA ASN A 188 1.79 -14.00 7.14
C ASN A 188 1.53 -13.70 8.62
N SER A 189 2.61 -13.58 9.40
CA SER A 189 2.55 -13.34 10.84
C SER A 189 1.89 -12.01 11.22
N THR A 190 1.96 -10.99 10.36
CA THR A 190 1.31 -9.69 10.61
C THR A 190 -0.21 -9.82 10.51
N LEU A 191 -0.70 -10.49 9.47
CA LEU A 191 -2.13 -10.78 9.28
C LEU A 191 -2.66 -11.69 10.40
N ASP A 192 -1.91 -12.73 10.77
CA ASP A 192 -2.29 -13.65 11.84
C ASP A 192 -2.37 -12.94 13.19
N ASN A 193 -1.37 -12.13 13.54
CA ASN A 193 -1.37 -11.34 14.77
C ASN A 193 -2.51 -10.32 14.80
N ARG A 194 -2.83 -9.70 13.66
CA ARG A 194 -3.96 -8.76 13.55
C ARG A 194 -5.29 -9.48 13.82
N LEU A 195 -5.51 -10.63 13.19
CA LEU A 195 -6.74 -11.41 13.39
C LEU A 195 -6.84 -11.92 14.84
N LYS A 196 -5.73 -12.42 15.38
CA LYS A 196 -5.60 -12.86 16.77
C LYS A 196 -5.94 -11.76 17.77
N ASP A 197 -5.40 -10.55 17.61
CA ASP A 197 -5.72 -9.41 18.50
C ASP A 197 -7.21 -9.11 18.49
N LEU A 198 -7.83 -9.02 17.30
CA LEU A 198 -9.26 -8.71 17.16
C LEU A 198 -10.16 -9.74 17.84
N ILE A 199 -9.85 -11.04 17.69
CA ILE A 199 -10.63 -12.14 18.28
C ILE A 199 -10.41 -12.23 19.79
N ILE A 200 -9.14 -12.28 20.25
CA ILE A 200 -8.82 -12.47 21.68
C ILE A 200 -9.27 -11.26 22.51
N SER A 201 -9.14 -10.04 21.97
CA SER A 201 -9.60 -8.84 22.68
C SER A 201 -11.13 -8.68 22.70
N GLY A 202 -11.87 -9.55 22.01
CA GLY A 202 -13.33 -9.48 21.91
C GLY A 202 -13.85 -8.30 21.07
N LYS A 203 -12.96 -7.62 20.32
CA LYS A 203 -13.36 -6.54 19.39
C LYS A 203 -14.25 -7.04 18.26
N ILE A 204 -14.12 -8.32 17.89
CA ILE A 204 -15.01 -9.01 16.96
C ILE A 204 -15.53 -10.30 17.58
N ASN A 205 -16.79 -10.66 17.31
CA ASN A 205 -17.42 -11.89 17.76
C ASN A 205 -18.03 -12.70 16.61
N SER A 206 -17.90 -12.20 15.37
CA SER A 206 -18.41 -12.81 14.15
C SER A 206 -17.57 -12.38 12.95
N PHE A 207 -17.79 -13.03 11.80
CA PHE A 207 -17.19 -12.59 10.53
C PHE A 207 -17.72 -11.21 10.10
N ASP A 208 -19.01 -10.93 10.32
CA ASP A 208 -19.62 -9.65 9.94
C ASP A 208 -19.02 -8.47 10.73
N ASP A 209 -18.65 -8.69 12.00
CA ASP A 209 -17.89 -7.69 12.77
C ASP A 209 -16.54 -7.39 12.13
N LEU A 210 -15.85 -8.40 11.59
CA LEU A 210 -14.59 -8.21 10.89
C LEU A 210 -14.78 -7.45 9.58
N VAL A 211 -15.84 -7.76 8.83
CA VAL A 211 -16.21 -7.02 7.60
C VAL A 211 -16.48 -5.55 7.93
N ALA A 212 -17.16 -5.26 9.03
CA ALA A 212 -17.42 -3.89 9.48
C ALA A 212 -16.15 -3.13 9.91
N VAL A 213 -15.14 -3.84 10.42
CA VAL A 213 -13.83 -3.26 10.78
C VAL A 213 -12.96 -3.01 9.55
N ASP A 214 -12.84 -4.01 8.67
CA ASP A 214 -12.03 -3.98 7.46
C ASP A 214 -12.48 -5.11 6.51
N GLU A 215 -13.32 -4.77 5.54
CA GLU A 215 -13.90 -5.71 4.57
C GLU A 215 -12.85 -6.47 3.76
N THR A 216 -11.78 -5.79 3.33
CA THR A 216 -10.73 -6.40 2.51
C THR A 216 -9.94 -7.42 3.32
N PHE A 217 -9.59 -7.07 4.56
CA PHE A 217 -8.91 -8.01 5.47
C PHE A 217 -9.82 -9.18 5.86
N ALA A 218 -11.11 -8.94 6.08
CA ALA A 218 -12.09 -10.00 6.34
C ALA A 218 -12.11 -11.01 5.19
N GLY A 219 -12.20 -10.51 3.96
CA GLY A 219 -12.19 -11.35 2.78
C GLY A 219 -10.89 -12.12 2.57
N HIS A 220 -9.74 -11.48 2.79
CA HIS A 220 -8.44 -12.18 2.74
C HIS A 220 -8.41 -13.34 3.74
N ALA A 221 -8.78 -13.08 4.99
CA ALA A 221 -8.86 -14.11 6.03
C ALA A 221 -9.85 -15.23 5.70
N PHE A 222 -10.95 -14.89 5.03
CA PHE A 222 -11.93 -15.86 4.55
C PHE A 222 -11.37 -16.76 3.44
N TRP A 223 -10.76 -16.19 2.41
CA TRP A 223 -10.21 -16.96 1.29
C TRP A 223 -9.04 -17.83 1.71
N TYR A 224 -8.21 -17.35 2.64
CA TYR A 224 -7.19 -18.18 3.26
C TYR A 224 -7.82 -19.36 4.00
N PHE A 225 -8.87 -19.15 4.79
CA PHE A 225 -9.61 -20.24 5.45
C PHE A 225 -10.19 -21.25 4.45
N VAL A 226 -10.80 -20.78 3.35
CA VAL A 226 -11.35 -21.65 2.31
C VAL A 226 -10.23 -22.48 1.68
N ALA A 227 -9.14 -21.85 1.26
CA ALA A 227 -8.01 -22.53 0.64
C ALA A 227 -7.37 -23.58 1.57
N GLN A 228 -7.29 -23.28 2.88
CA GLN A 228 -6.70 -24.19 3.87
C GLN A 228 -7.61 -25.37 4.23
N ASN A 229 -8.92 -25.15 4.36
CA ASN A 229 -9.85 -26.17 4.87
C ASN A 229 -10.55 -26.97 3.76
N TYR A 230 -10.69 -26.39 2.57
CA TYR A 230 -11.41 -26.98 1.44
C TYR A 230 -10.53 -27.19 0.21
N GLY A 231 -9.35 -26.56 0.15
CA GLY A 231 -8.38 -26.67 -0.94
C GLY A 231 -8.38 -25.47 -1.87
N LYS A 232 -7.25 -25.24 -2.56
CA LYS A 232 -7.08 -24.08 -3.46
C LYS A 232 -8.06 -24.11 -4.65
N SER A 233 -8.37 -25.28 -5.21
CA SER A 233 -9.35 -25.41 -6.33
C SER A 233 -10.78 -25.05 -5.95
N THR A 234 -11.11 -25.01 -4.65
CA THR A 234 -12.41 -24.56 -4.18
C THR A 234 -12.62 -23.07 -4.47
N VAL A 235 -11.55 -22.28 -4.56
CA VAL A 235 -11.60 -20.85 -4.85
C VAL A 235 -12.20 -20.60 -6.23
N SER A 236 -11.63 -21.21 -7.28
CA SER A 236 -12.14 -21.08 -8.66
C SER A 236 -13.57 -21.61 -8.81
N ASN A 237 -13.86 -22.76 -8.21
CA ASN A 237 -15.20 -23.36 -8.23
C ASN A 237 -16.27 -22.42 -7.64
N LEU A 238 -15.94 -21.75 -6.52
CA LEU A 238 -16.85 -20.82 -5.87
C LEU A 238 -17.09 -19.60 -6.76
N LEU A 239 -16.04 -19.03 -7.36
CA LEU A 239 -16.19 -17.93 -8.33
C LEU A 239 -17.07 -18.32 -9.52
N TYR A 240 -16.84 -19.50 -10.11
CA TYR A 240 -17.58 -20.00 -11.25
C TYR A 240 -19.08 -20.14 -10.95
N LEU A 241 -19.43 -20.78 -9.83
CA LEU A 241 -20.84 -20.95 -9.45
C LEU A 241 -21.48 -19.65 -8.96
N ALA A 242 -20.74 -18.78 -8.28
CA ALA A 242 -21.24 -17.46 -7.90
C ALA A 242 -21.60 -16.62 -9.13
N ARG A 243 -20.76 -16.66 -10.18
CA ARG A 243 -21.01 -15.99 -11.45
C ARG A 243 -22.24 -16.55 -12.18
N ILE A 244 -22.31 -17.87 -12.37
CA ILE A 244 -23.40 -18.50 -13.14
C ILE A 244 -24.75 -18.32 -12.45
N ASN A 245 -24.80 -18.52 -11.13
CA ASN A 245 -26.04 -18.40 -10.36
C ASN A 245 -26.36 -16.95 -9.99
N ARG A 246 -25.44 -16.01 -10.25
CA ARG A 246 -25.54 -14.60 -9.83
C ARG A 246 -25.79 -14.44 -8.33
N SER A 247 -25.24 -15.34 -7.53
CA SER A 247 -25.41 -15.36 -6.07
C SER A 247 -24.21 -16.04 -5.42
N VAL A 248 -23.57 -15.32 -4.50
CA VAL A 248 -22.48 -15.83 -3.69
C VAL A 248 -22.98 -16.94 -2.76
N GLU A 249 -24.16 -16.76 -2.17
CA GLU A 249 -24.81 -17.71 -1.26
C GLU A 249 -25.06 -19.06 -1.92
N SER A 250 -25.49 -19.04 -3.19
CA SER A 250 -25.67 -20.24 -3.99
C SER A 250 -24.34 -20.94 -4.25
N GLY A 251 -23.28 -20.18 -4.55
CA GLY A 251 -21.92 -20.70 -4.66
C GLY A 251 -21.47 -21.42 -3.38
N PHE A 252 -21.73 -20.85 -2.20
CA PHE A 252 -21.39 -21.48 -0.93
C PHE A 252 -22.14 -22.80 -0.73
N LEU A 253 -23.45 -22.81 -0.98
CA LEU A 253 -24.25 -24.02 -0.81
C LEU A 253 -23.80 -25.16 -1.74
N TYR A 254 -23.53 -24.86 -3.02
CA TYR A 254 -23.16 -25.88 -4.00
C TYR A 254 -21.70 -26.33 -3.89
N VAL A 255 -20.77 -25.45 -3.52
CA VAL A 255 -19.34 -25.78 -3.46
C VAL A 255 -18.92 -26.26 -2.08
N LEU A 256 -19.36 -25.57 -1.01
CA LEU A 256 -18.96 -25.87 0.36
C LEU A 256 -19.97 -26.80 1.07
N GLY A 257 -21.13 -27.04 0.46
CA GLY A 257 -22.17 -27.93 1.01
C GLY A 257 -22.92 -27.34 2.20
N SER A 258 -22.79 -26.04 2.47
CA SER A 258 -23.40 -25.37 3.62
C SER A 258 -23.71 -23.91 3.31
N THR A 259 -24.59 -23.32 4.11
CA THR A 259 -25.01 -21.92 3.92
C THR A 259 -23.88 -20.94 4.28
N TYR A 260 -23.96 -19.71 3.75
CA TYR A 260 -23.02 -18.63 4.10
C TYR A 260 -22.87 -18.48 5.63
N THR A 261 -24.00 -18.43 6.36
CA THR A 261 -24.04 -18.26 7.81
C THR A 261 -23.34 -19.40 8.57
N GLU A 262 -23.50 -20.65 8.13
CA GLU A 262 -22.82 -21.79 8.74
C GLU A 262 -21.30 -21.72 8.49
N ILE A 263 -20.90 -21.39 7.26
CA ILE A 263 -19.48 -21.31 6.88
C ILE A 263 -18.77 -20.18 7.64
N THR A 264 -19.35 -18.98 7.74
CA THR A 264 -18.76 -17.88 8.50
C THR A 264 -18.74 -18.12 10.01
N SER A 265 -19.74 -18.83 10.53
CA SER A 265 -19.74 -19.31 11.92
C SER A 265 -18.64 -20.34 12.18
N ASN A 266 -18.40 -21.25 11.24
CA ASN A 266 -17.30 -22.22 11.29
C ASN A 266 -15.94 -21.52 11.24
N TRP A 267 -15.80 -20.54 10.34
CA TRP A 267 -14.61 -19.70 10.22
C TRP A 267 -14.25 -19.04 11.56
N PHE A 268 -15.23 -18.40 12.22
CA PHE A 268 -14.97 -17.72 13.50
C PHE A 268 -14.55 -18.72 14.58
N ARG A 269 -15.28 -19.84 14.69
CA ARG A 269 -14.95 -20.89 15.67
C ARG A 269 -13.57 -21.50 15.44
N PHE A 270 -13.19 -21.72 14.17
CA PHE A 270 -11.87 -22.24 13.81
C PHE A 270 -10.74 -21.36 14.35
N TYR A 271 -10.79 -20.05 14.06
CA TYR A 271 -9.76 -19.12 14.54
C TYR A 271 -9.82 -18.88 16.04
N GLN A 272 -11.02 -18.78 16.62
CA GLN A 272 -11.18 -18.63 18.06
C GLN A 272 -10.53 -19.80 18.82
N GLN A 273 -10.81 -21.04 18.42
CA GLN A 273 -10.21 -22.22 19.06
C GLN A 273 -8.69 -22.24 18.89
N ARG A 274 -8.19 -21.99 17.68
CA ARG A 274 -6.75 -21.91 17.39
C ARG A 274 -6.05 -20.89 18.29
N TYR A 275 -6.58 -19.69 18.40
CA TYR A 275 -5.94 -18.62 19.17
C TYR A 275 -6.06 -18.79 20.68
N LEU A 276 -7.15 -19.38 21.17
CA LEU A 276 -7.27 -19.76 22.58
C LEU A 276 -6.25 -20.85 22.96
N SER A 277 -6.04 -21.85 22.09
CA SER A 277 -5.02 -22.90 22.33
C SER A 277 -3.59 -22.38 22.28
N ASP A 278 -3.29 -21.37 21.46
CA ASP A 278 -1.95 -20.77 21.37
C ASP A 278 -1.61 -19.86 22.58
N GLY A 279 -2.62 -19.44 23.34
CA GLY A 279 -2.46 -18.57 24.50
C GLY A 279 -2.08 -19.28 25.80
N THR A 280 -2.22 -20.61 25.89
CA THR A 280 -2.13 -21.35 27.16
C THR A 280 -0.73 -21.35 27.80
N ASP A 281 0.33 -21.25 26.99
CA ASP A 281 1.72 -21.34 27.46
C ASP A 281 2.48 -20.00 27.38
N ARG A 282 1.78 -18.87 27.19
CA ARG A 282 2.39 -17.56 27.01
C ARG A 282 2.29 -16.71 28.26
N ILE A 283 3.39 -16.04 28.62
CA ILE A 283 3.41 -15.05 29.71
C ILE A 283 2.61 -13.83 29.26
N ALA A 284 1.54 -13.50 30.01
CA ALA A 284 0.78 -12.27 29.78
C ALA A 284 1.67 -11.04 29.98
N MET A 285 1.56 -10.05 29.09
CA MET A 285 2.25 -8.78 29.27
C MET A 285 1.68 -8.08 30.51
N ALA A 286 2.55 -7.59 31.39
CA ALA A 286 2.13 -6.83 32.55
C ALA A 286 1.49 -5.50 32.10
N GLU A 287 0.23 -5.27 32.50
CA GLU A 287 -0.58 -4.11 32.09
C GLU A 287 -0.02 -2.76 32.60
N ASP A 288 0.88 -2.78 33.58
CA ASP A 288 1.48 -1.60 34.20
C ASP A 288 2.56 -0.90 33.34
N LYS A 289 2.90 -1.44 32.17
CA LYS A 289 3.95 -0.92 31.28
C LYS A 289 3.45 -0.13 30.07
N PHE A 290 2.15 0.20 29.99
CA PHE A 290 1.61 0.94 28.85
C PHE A 290 1.81 2.46 28.97
N VAL A 291 2.34 3.08 27.91
CA VAL A 291 2.40 4.54 27.78
C VAL A 291 1.03 5.04 27.31
N THR A 292 0.36 5.83 28.15
CA THR A 292 -0.93 6.43 27.77
C THR A 292 -0.73 7.58 26.79
N TYR A 293 -1.63 7.71 25.81
CA TYR A 293 -1.58 8.82 24.85
C TYR A 293 -3.00 9.25 24.46
N LYS A 294 -3.15 10.54 24.13
CA LYS A 294 -4.47 11.11 23.79
C LYS A 294 -4.79 10.90 22.30
N ASN A 295 -5.68 9.97 21.98
CA ASN A 295 -6.18 9.71 20.62
C ASN A 295 -7.68 9.39 20.55
N LYS A 296 -8.51 10.36 20.89
CA LYS A 296 -9.99 10.20 20.92
C LYS A 296 -10.61 9.83 19.57
N LYS A 297 -9.92 10.12 18.46
CA LYS A 297 -10.41 9.89 17.08
C LYS A 297 -9.87 8.60 16.47
N ASN A 298 -9.11 7.81 17.23
CA ASN A 298 -8.45 6.60 16.76
C ASN A 298 -7.64 6.82 15.46
N ILE A 299 -6.97 7.97 15.35
CA ILE A 299 -6.15 8.29 14.18
C ILE A 299 -4.95 7.33 14.15
N PRO A 300 -4.65 6.68 13.02
CA PRO A 300 -3.53 5.76 12.91
C PRO A 300 -2.20 6.38 13.37
N ILE A 301 -1.45 5.60 14.16
CA ILE A 301 -0.04 5.89 14.45
C ILE A 301 0.82 5.15 13.44
N THR A 302 1.52 5.89 12.59
CA THR A 302 2.30 5.31 11.50
C THR A 302 3.76 5.10 11.84
N GLN A 303 4.30 5.90 12.75
CA GLN A 303 5.66 5.80 13.25
C GLN A 303 5.66 6.07 14.75
N LEU A 304 6.47 5.30 15.48
CA LEU A 304 6.67 5.45 16.92
C LEU A 304 8.13 5.14 17.26
N LYS A 305 8.78 6.03 18.01
CA LYS A 305 10.16 5.89 18.47
C LYS A 305 10.29 6.36 19.91
N ILE A 306 10.84 5.50 20.76
CA ILE A 306 11.18 5.83 22.15
C ILE A 306 12.61 6.39 22.16
N SER A 307 12.86 7.44 22.95
CA SER A 307 14.20 8.00 23.11
C SER A 307 15.13 6.98 23.78
N PRO A 308 16.44 6.97 23.50
CA PRO A 308 17.39 6.03 24.11
C PRO A 308 17.34 5.95 25.64
N ASN A 309 17.00 7.05 26.32
CA ASN A 309 16.84 7.13 27.78
C ASN A 309 15.43 6.80 28.29
N GLY A 310 14.48 6.47 27.41
CA GLY A 310 13.09 6.15 27.76
C GLY A 310 12.20 7.31 28.20
N LYS A 311 12.73 8.55 28.30
CA LYS A 311 11.99 9.70 28.83
C LYS A 311 10.97 10.28 27.87
N TYR A 312 11.19 10.12 26.56
CA TYR A 312 10.33 10.68 25.52
C TYR A 312 9.89 9.60 24.53
N VAL A 313 8.67 9.75 24.03
CA VAL A 313 8.17 9.02 22.88
C VAL A 313 7.81 10.02 21.78
N ALA A 314 8.35 9.80 20.59
CA ALA A 314 7.97 10.51 19.39
C ALA A 314 7.05 9.62 18.55
N TYR A 315 5.95 10.18 18.06
CA TYR A 315 5.01 9.42 17.24
C TYR A 315 4.32 10.30 16.20
N VAL A 316 3.92 9.69 15.09
CA VAL A 316 3.21 10.33 13.99
C VAL A 316 1.75 9.89 14.00
N GLN A 317 0.83 10.85 14.05
CA GLN A 317 -0.57 10.59 13.73
C GLN A 317 -0.82 11.01 12.29
N ASN A 318 -1.25 10.08 11.44
CA ASN A 318 -1.56 10.33 10.03
C ASN A 318 -3.04 10.06 9.75
N GLU A 319 -3.77 11.13 9.45
CA GLU A 319 -5.19 11.09 9.12
C GLU A 319 -5.34 11.30 7.62
N ILE A 320 -5.20 10.21 6.86
CA ILE A 320 -5.42 10.15 5.41
C ILE A 320 -4.60 11.22 4.65
N GLY A 321 -3.29 11.28 4.92
CA GLY A 321 -2.33 12.17 4.26
C GLY A 321 -2.02 13.44 5.05
N LYS A 322 -2.88 13.84 6.00
CA LYS A 322 -2.59 14.94 6.93
C LYS A 322 -1.98 14.40 8.20
N TYR A 323 -0.73 14.76 8.48
CA TYR A 323 -0.01 14.22 9.63
C TYR A 323 0.42 15.28 10.65
N LYS A 324 0.60 14.82 11.89
CA LYS A 324 1.18 15.56 13.00
C LYS A 324 2.22 14.70 13.70
N ILE A 325 3.37 15.30 14.00
CA ILE A 325 4.44 14.67 14.75
C ILE A 325 4.40 15.20 16.17
N PHE A 326 4.29 14.27 17.12
CA PHE A 326 4.28 14.57 18.54
C PHE A 326 5.57 14.11 19.20
N VAL A 327 6.03 14.87 20.18
CA VAL A 327 6.99 14.42 21.19
C VAL A 327 6.28 14.49 22.53
N GLN A 328 6.24 13.38 23.25
CA GLN A 328 5.57 13.25 24.54
C GLN A 328 6.56 12.77 25.60
N ASN A 329 6.54 13.42 26.76
CA ASN A 329 7.23 12.93 27.95
C ASN A 329 6.44 11.73 28.52
N VAL A 330 7.14 10.61 28.76
CA VAL A 330 6.52 9.36 29.19
C VAL A 330 5.99 9.44 30.63
N GLU A 331 6.70 10.13 31.52
CA GLU A 331 6.32 10.25 32.94
C GLU A 331 5.18 11.25 33.15
N THR A 332 5.26 12.43 32.56
CA THR A 332 4.28 13.51 32.81
C THR A 332 3.08 13.44 31.88
N GLY A 333 3.20 12.76 30.74
CA GLY A 333 2.20 12.76 29.67
C GLY A 333 2.08 14.09 28.92
N GLU A 334 2.94 15.08 29.21
CA GLU A 334 2.99 16.33 28.47
C GLU A 334 3.46 16.05 27.04
N ARG A 335 2.78 16.64 26.05
CA ARG A 335 3.10 16.46 24.63
C ARG A 335 3.13 17.76 23.87
N THR A 336 4.05 17.85 22.92
CA THR A 336 4.21 18.99 22.01
C THR A 336 4.09 18.51 20.56
N VAL A 337 3.43 19.31 19.72
CA VAL A 337 3.43 19.09 18.26
C VAL A 337 4.65 19.81 17.69
N ILE A 338 5.57 19.07 17.07
CA ILE A 338 6.81 19.64 16.52
C ILE A 338 6.70 19.93 15.02
N LYS A 339 5.80 19.23 14.31
CA LYS A 339 5.55 19.42 12.88
C LYS A 339 4.12 19.03 12.55
N LYS A 340 3.53 19.75 11.61
CA LYS A 340 2.27 19.44 10.95
C LYS A 340 2.46 19.67 9.45
N ASP A 341 1.97 18.74 8.64
CA ASP A 341 2.01 18.90 7.18
C ASP A 341 0.93 18.02 6.51
N GLY A 342 0.88 18.13 5.18
CA GLY A 342 0.00 17.32 4.34
C GLY A 342 -1.46 17.77 4.35
N ASN A 343 -2.23 17.13 3.47
CA ASN A 343 -3.64 17.40 3.26
C ASN A 343 -4.43 16.10 3.36
N ARG A 344 -5.67 16.18 3.84
CA ARG A 344 -6.56 15.02 3.84
C ARG A 344 -6.96 14.73 2.40
N ASN A 345 -6.73 13.51 1.93
CA ASN A 345 -7.10 13.12 0.58
C ASN A 345 -7.73 11.72 0.58
N VAL A 346 -9.06 11.66 0.44
CA VAL A 346 -9.80 10.40 0.40
C VAL A 346 -9.70 9.67 -0.95
N PHE A 347 -9.29 10.36 -2.01
CA PHE A 347 -9.25 9.83 -3.37
C PHE A 347 -7.91 9.19 -3.74
N GLN A 348 -6.84 9.53 -3.02
CA GLN A 348 -5.50 9.02 -3.26
C GLN A 348 -5.02 8.14 -2.11
N ALA A 349 -4.22 7.13 -2.44
CA ALA A 349 -3.57 6.31 -1.44
C ALA A 349 -2.73 7.18 -0.49
N THR A 350 -2.91 6.98 0.82
CA THR A 350 -2.11 7.67 1.82
C THR A 350 -0.76 6.99 1.95
N ASP A 351 0.31 7.78 1.97
CA ASP A 351 1.62 7.25 2.33
C ASP A 351 1.70 7.16 3.86
N TYR A 352 1.62 5.94 4.38
CA TYR A 352 1.76 5.67 5.80
C TYR A 352 3.21 5.37 6.22
N ASN A 353 4.15 5.26 5.29
CA ASN A 353 5.57 5.04 5.59
C ASN A 353 6.31 6.34 5.91
N TYR A 354 5.73 7.50 5.60
CA TYR A 354 6.30 8.83 5.86
C TYR A 354 5.43 9.66 6.82
N PRO A 355 6.03 10.60 7.58
CA PRO A 355 7.47 10.85 7.76
C PRO A 355 8.18 9.81 8.64
N LEU A 356 9.51 9.70 8.52
CA LEU A 356 10.37 8.83 9.34
C LEU A 356 10.89 9.57 10.58
N LEU A 357 11.13 8.84 11.67
CA LEU A 357 11.63 9.37 12.94
C LEU A 357 12.87 8.60 13.40
N SER A 358 13.88 9.30 13.93
CA SER A 358 14.96 8.68 14.72
C SER A 358 15.54 9.66 15.75
N TRP A 359 15.90 9.15 16.92
CA TRP A 359 16.50 9.92 18.00
C TRP A 359 18.02 9.86 17.93
N THR A 360 18.70 10.96 18.25
CA THR A 360 20.15 10.91 18.47
C THR A 360 20.51 10.14 19.72
N ALA A 361 21.66 9.47 19.72
CA ALA A 361 22.12 8.62 20.81
C ALA A 361 22.25 9.37 22.16
N ASP A 362 22.50 10.68 22.13
CA ASP A 362 22.63 11.54 23.31
C ASP A 362 21.29 12.06 23.86
N ASN A 363 20.17 11.73 23.21
CA ASN A 363 18.82 12.18 23.56
C ASN A 363 18.59 13.70 23.45
N GLN A 364 19.42 14.44 22.71
CA GLN A 364 19.24 15.89 22.55
C GLN A 364 18.36 16.26 21.36
N MET A 365 18.36 15.43 20.32
CA MET A 365 17.70 15.75 19.05
C MET A 365 16.82 14.60 18.54
N LEU A 366 15.74 14.99 17.88
CA LEU A 366 14.92 14.10 17.05
C LEU A 366 15.12 14.51 15.59
N GLY A 367 15.58 13.58 14.76
CA GLY A 367 15.55 13.75 13.32
C GLY A 367 14.25 13.24 12.73
N VAL A 368 13.77 13.97 11.73
CA VAL A 368 12.54 13.69 11.00
C VAL A 368 12.83 13.79 9.51
N VAL A 369 12.65 12.69 8.78
CA VAL A 369 12.70 12.71 7.32
C VAL A 369 11.29 12.78 6.78
N PHE A 370 11.03 13.76 5.94
CA PHE A 370 9.72 13.98 5.34
C PHE A 370 9.88 14.50 3.93
N GLU A 371 8.82 14.41 3.14
CA GLU A 371 8.81 14.95 1.79
C GLU A 371 7.87 16.17 1.74
N GLN A 372 8.25 17.17 0.96
CA GLN A 372 7.42 18.34 0.72
C GLN A 372 7.64 18.86 -0.70
N ARG A 373 6.59 18.76 -1.53
CA ARG A 373 6.62 19.12 -2.95
C ARG A 373 7.72 18.35 -3.69
N ASP A 374 7.73 17.03 -3.53
CA ASP A 374 8.65 16.13 -4.24
C ASP A 374 10.14 16.36 -3.90
N VAL A 375 10.39 16.93 -2.71
CA VAL A 375 11.74 17.13 -2.18
C VAL A 375 11.82 16.50 -0.81
N ILE A 376 12.76 15.55 -0.67
CA ILE A 376 13.08 14.91 0.60
C ILE A 376 13.85 15.88 1.48
N LYS A 377 13.40 16.03 2.73
CA LYS A 377 13.96 16.94 3.72
C LYS A 377 14.28 16.21 5.02
N LEU A 378 15.37 16.63 5.65
CA LEU A 378 15.71 16.29 7.02
C LEU A 378 15.41 17.50 7.91
N MET A 379 14.52 17.32 8.89
CA MET A 379 14.36 18.24 10.01
C MET A 379 15.07 17.67 11.24
N THR A 380 15.92 18.44 11.89
CA THR A 380 16.42 18.14 13.24
C THR A 380 15.68 19.02 14.24
N TYR A 381 15.15 18.42 15.32
CA TYR A 381 14.45 19.12 16.39
C TYR A 381 15.20 18.96 17.71
N ASN A 382 15.69 20.06 18.27
CA ASN A 382 16.42 20.08 19.53
C ASN A 382 15.43 20.19 20.71
N LEU A 383 15.51 19.25 21.66
CA LEU A 383 14.57 19.14 22.78
C LEU A 383 14.66 20.31 23.77
N ASP A 384 15.86 20.82 24.03
CA ASP A 384 16.10 21.86 25.03
C ASP A 384 15.67 23.25 24.53
N SER A 385 16.15 23.62 23.34
CA SER A 385 15.87 24.92 22.73
C SER A 385 14.50 25.00 22.05
N LYS A 386 13.87 23.84 21.80
CA LYS A 386 12.62 23.70 21.02
C LYS A 386 12.72 24.29 19.61
N LYS A 387 13.93 24.41 19.06
CA LYS A 387 14.19 24.90 17.70
C LYS A 387 14.34 23.73 16.73
N SER A 388 13.95 23.96 15.49
CA SER A 388 14.18 23.05 14.38
C SER A 388 15.02 23.67 13.28
N GLU A 389 15.85 22.84 12.65
CA GLU A 389 16.60 23.15 11.43
C GLU A 389 16.12 22.21 10.34
N ILE A 390 16.02 22.69 9.10
CA ILE A 390 15.52 21.91 7.96
C ILE A 390 16.49 22.03 6.81
N ASP A 391 16.94 20.89 6.30
CA ASP A 391 17.81 20.76 5.15
C ASP A 391 17.19 19.85 4.09
N ASN A 392 17.50 20.11 2.82
CA ASN A 392 17.17 19.18 1.74
C ASN A 392 18.22 18.08 1.66
N PHE A 393 17.78 16.86 1.37
CA PHE A 393 18.69 15.79 0.94
C PHE A 393 19.26 16.10 -0.46
N PRO A 394 20.42 15.49 -0.81
CA PRO A 394 20.89 15.51 -2.19
C PRO A 394 19.84 14.93 -3.15
N PRO A 395 19.65 15.50 -4.35
CA PRO A 395 18.57 15.13 -5.27
C PRO A 395 18.77 13.78 -5.98
N ARG A 396 19.80 13.00 -5.62
CA ARG A 396 20.06 11.68 -6.20
C ARG A 396 19.22 10.55 -5.60
N TYR A 397 18.58 10.82 -4.46
CA TYR A 397 17.78 9.82 -3.76
C TYR A 397 16.33 9.98 -4.18
N ASP A 398 15.77 8.93 -4.76
CA ASP A 398 14.35 8.85 -5.09
C ASP A 398 13.53 8.80 -3.79
N ARG A 399 14.05 8.09 -2.78
CA ARG A 399 13.38 7.97 -1.47
C ARG A 399 14.34 7.60 -0.35
N ILE A 400 14.09 8.05 0.88
CA ILE A 400 14.72 7.51 2.08
C ILE A 400 13.77 6.51 2.73
N LEU A 401 14.17 5.27 2.95
CA LEU A 401 13.26 4.20 3.41
C LEU A 401 13.25 4.09 4.93
N SER A 402 14.39 4.34 5.56
CA SER A 402 14.56 4.32 7.02
C SER A 402 15.85 5.01 7.42
N ILE A 403 15.90 5.51 8.66
CA ILE A 403 17.05 6.20 9.23
C ILE A 403 17.31 5.74 10.66
N ASP A 404 18.57 5.79 11.07
CA ASP A 404 18.98 5.66 12.46
C ASP A 404 20.21 6.52 12.77
N PHE A 405 20.15 7.33 13.83
CA PHE A 405 21.29 8.18 14.20
C PHE A 405 22.35 7.40 14.94
N TYR A 406 23.60 7.57 14.50
CA TYR A 406 24.76 7.12 15.25
C TYR A 406 25.14 8.12 16.36
N ASP A 407 25.17 9.39 15.99
CA ASP A 407 25.44 10.53 16.87
C ASP A 407 24.74 11.79 16.35
N ASN A 408 25.15 12.97 16.82
CA ASN A 408 24.56 14.25 16.42
C ASN A 408 24.98 14.73 15.03
N ARG A 409 25.77 13.95 14.29
CA ARG A 409 26.35 14.32 13.00
C ARG A 409 26.12 13.25 11.94
N GLN A 410 26.23 11.98 12.30
CA GLN A 410 26.13 10.87 11.36
C GLN A 410 24.85 10.08 11.63
N MET A 411 24.22 9.67 10.53
CA MET A 411 23.12 8.72 10.53
C MET A 411 23.39 7.62 9.51
N VAL A 412 22.90 6.42 9.79
CA VAL A 412 22.75 5.39 8.78
C VAL A 412 21.37 5.49 8.18
N MET A 413 21.25 5.28 6.87
CA MET A 413 19.99 5.31 6.16
C MET A 413 19.94 4.20 5.11
N SER A 414 18.75 3.67 4.88
CA SER A 414 18.43 2.92 3.66
C SER A 414 17.76 3.90 2.71
N ALA A 415 18.24 3.98 1.48
CA ALA A 415 17.78 4.92 0.48
C ALA A 415 17.62 4.23 -0.88
N LEU A 416 16.61 4.68 -1.62
CA LEU A 416 16.35 4.30 -2.99
C LEU A 416 17.12 5.22 -3.93
N GLU A 417 17.94 4.62 -4.80
CA GLU A 417 18.67 5.29 -5.88
C GLU A 417 18.65 4.35 -7.11
N ASP A 418 18.09 4.83 -8.23
CA ASP A 418 17.99 4.10 -9.49
C ASP A 418 17.33 2.71 -9.36
N GLY A 419 16.31 2.62 -8.51
CA GLY A 419 15.55 1.38 -8.27
C GLY A 419 16.21 0.35 -7.36
N TYR A 420 17.27 0.72 -6.65
CA TYR A 420 17.94 -0.14 -5.66
C TYR A 420 17.84 0.46 -4.26
N SER A 421 17.50 -0.36 -3.26
CA SER A 421 17.51 0.03 -1.85
C SER A 421 18.85 -0.32 -1.21
N ASP A 422 19.73 0.68 -1.11
CA ASP A 422 21.10 0.52 -0.61
C ASP A 422 21.27 1.21 0.77
N ILE A 423 22.27 0.76 1.54
CA ILE A 423 22.63 1.35 2.85
C ILE A 423 23.69 2.44 2.67
N TYR A 424 23.48 3.58 3.32
CA TYR A 424 24.40 4.71 3.32
C TYR A 424 24.70 5.18 4.74
N VAL A 425 25.93 5.63 4.97
CA VAL A 425 26.29 6.45 6.13
C VAL A 425 26.33 7.91 5.67
N TYR A 426 25.44 8.72 6.21
CA TYR A 426 25.22 10.12 5.84
C TYR A 426 25.72 11.07 6.94
N ASP A 427 26.48 12.10 6.55
CA ASP A 427 26.91 13.19 7.42
C ASP A 427 25.99 14.40 7.22
N ILE A 428 25.21 14.75 8.24
CA ILE A 428 24.20 15.81 8.14
C ILE A 428 24.81 17.20 7.92
N LYS A 429 26.07 17.42 8.36
CA LYS A 429 26.72 18.73 8.29
C LYS A 429 27.33 18.96 6.92
N THR A 430 28.01 17.94 6.36
CA THR A 430 28.64 18.05 5.03
C THR A 430 27.71 17.67 3.90
N LYS A 431 26.57 17.02 4.20
CA LYS A 431 25.63 16.43 3.25
C LYS A 431 26.24 15.33 2.37
N GLY A 432 27.40 14.82 2.75
CA GLY A 432 28.07 13.70 2.09
C GLY A 432 27.54 12.36 2.58
N ALA A 433 27.43 11.38 1.70
CA ALA A 433 27.07 10.01 2.06
C ALA A 433 28.05 8.99 1.48
N LYS A 434 28.47 8.04 2.32
CA LYS A 434 29.23 6.85 1.93
C LYS A 434 28.26 5.69 1.75
N GLN A 435 28.20 5.15 0.53
CA GLN A 435 27.45 3.94 0.23
C GLN A 435 28.17 2.73 0.85
N ILE A 436 27.39 1.86 1.52
CA ILE A 436 27.87 0.67 2.23
C ILE A 436 27.52 -0.59 1.45
N THR A 437 26.33 -0.64 0.86
CA THR A 437 25.88 -1.73 -0.01
C THR A 437 25.60 -1.22 -1.41
N LYS A 438 25.83 -2.09 -2.39
CA LYS A 438 25.69 -1.78 -3.81
C LYS A 438 25.49 -3.09 -4.55
N ASP A 439 24.32 -3.69 -4.36
CA ASP A 439 23.96 -4.99 -4.92
C ASP A 439 22.49 -4.99 -5.40
N TYR A 440 21.95 -6.15 -5.75
CA TYR A 440 20.55 -6.33 -6.19
C TYR A 440 19.60 -6.64 -5.04
N HIS A 441 20.10 -6.71 -3.80
CA HIS A 441 19.31 -7.08 -2.65
C HIS A 441 18.58 -5.86 -2.08
N ASP A 442 17.45 -6.13 -1.44
CA ASP A 442 16.70 -5.08 -0.76
C ASP A 442 17.29 -4.82 0.61
N ASP A 443 18.09 -3.77 0.78
CA ASP A 443 18.71 -3.48 2.07
C ASP A 443 17.95 -2.42 2.85
N LEU A 444 17.28 -2.86 3.92
CA LEU A 444 16.23 -2.13 4.62
C LEU A 444 16.49 -2.00 6.12
N LYS A 445 15.91 -0.97 6.73
CA LYS A 445 15.87 -0.77 8.19
C LYS A 445 17.23 -0.91 8.87
N PRO A 446 18.26 -0.16 8.43
CA PRO A 446 19.54 -0.20 9.12
C PRO A 446 19.39 0.37 10.52
N ALA A 447 20.12 -0.22 11.44
CA ALA A 447 20.27 0.24 12.80
C ALA A 447 21.75 0.24 13.15
N PHE A 448 22.16 1.27 13.86
CA PHE A 448 23.49 1.30 14.43
C PHE A 448 23.53 0.43 15.69
N VAL A 449 24.56 -0.42 15.80
CA VAL A 449 24.73 -1.30 16.96
C VAL A 449 26.15 -1.25 17.52
N LYS A 450 26.23 -1.53 18.81
CA LYS A 450 27.50 -1.79 19.50
C LYS A 450 27.44 -3.18 20.12
N ILE A 451 28.15 -4.12 19.53
CA ILE A 451 28.21 -5.53 19.97
C ILE A 451 29.65 -5.81 20.40
N ASP A 452 29.84 -6.28 21.63
CA ASP A 452 31.15 -6.61 22.21
C ASP A 452 32.20 -5.48 22.07
N GLY A 453 31.76 -4.24 22.26
CA GLY A 453 32.60 -3.05 22.13
C GLY A 453 32.84 -2.58 20.70
N ARG A 454 32.49 -3.39 19.69
CA ARG A 454 32.63 -3.05 18.27
C ARG A 454 31.39 -2.34 17.75
N LYS A 455 31.63 -1.29 16.98
CA LYS A 455 30.60 -0.49 16.31
C LYS A 455 30.31 -1.12 14.95
N GLY A 456 29.03 -1.24 14.61
CA GLY A 456 28.60 -1.84 13.35
C GLY A 456 27.21 -1.37 12.94
N ILE A 457 26.82 -1.80 11.75
CA ILE A 457 25.48 -1.57 11.21
C ILE A 457 24.87 -2.95 11.01
N VAL A 458 23.65 -3.14 11.51
CA VAL A 458 22.80 -4.29 11.17
C VAL A 458 21.63 -3.79 10.36
N PHE A 459 21.15 -4.60 9.43
CA PHE A 459 20.03 -4.24 8.57
C PHE A 459 19.33 -5.51 8.09
N ALA A 460 18.09 -5.36 7.65
CA ALA A 460 17.32 -6.44 7.05
C ALA A 460 17.62 -6.50 5.56
N SER A 461 17.81 -7.69 5.03
CA SER A 461 18.06 -7.89 3.60
C SER A 461 17.45 -9.19 3.11
N ASN A 462 17.06 -9.23 1.83
CA ASN A 462 16.56 -10.43 1.17
C ASN A 462 17.70 -11.35 0.66
N ARG A 463 18.96 -11.02 0.96
CA ARG A 463 20.11 -11.86 0.63
C ARG A 463 20.09 -13.21 1.34
N THR A 464 20.66 -14.21 0.67
CA THR A 464 20.71 -15.60 1.15
C THR A 464 21.95 -15.94 1.97
N ASP A 465 22.94 -15.05 2.01
CA ASP A 465 24.15 -15.21 2.82
C ASP A 465 24.50 -13.93 3.60
N SER A 466 25.62 -13.95 4.34
CA SER A 466 26.06 -12.83 5.17
C SER A 466 27.22 -12.01 4.54
N LEU A 467 27.62 -12.35 3.33
CA LEU A 467 28.74 -11.71 2.65
C LEU A 467 28.26 -10.45 1.93
N LEU A 468 28.94 -9.35 2.19
CA LEU A 468 28.73 -8.09 1.46
C LEU A 468 29.53 -8.15 0.16
N MET A 469 28.85 -8.50 -0.93
CA MET A 469 29.37 -8.24 -2.27
C MET A 469 28.97 -6.82 -2.68
N THR A 470 29.93 -6.02 -3.14
CA THR A 470 29.70 -4.61 -3.50
C THR A 470 29.72 -4.39 -5.01
N GLU A 471 29.27 -5.38 -5.78
CA GLU A 471 29.22 -5.32 -7.24
C GLU A 471 27.81 -5.70 -7.74
N LYS A 472 27.28 -4.85 -8.62
CA LYS A 472 26.08 -5.09 -9.43
C LYS A 472 26.52 -5.75 -10.73
#